data_AF-A0A2N1XUP0-F1
#
_entry.id   AF-A0A2N1XUP0-F1
#
_cell.length_a   1.000
_cell.length_b   1.000
_cell.length_c   1.000
_cell.angle_alpha   90.00
_cell.angle_beta   90.00
_cell.angle_gamma   90.00
#
_symmetry.space_group_name_H-M   'P 1'
#
loop_
_entity.id
_entity.type
_entity.pdbx_description
1 polymer ?
#
loop_
_entity_poly.entity_id
_entity_poly.type
_entity_poly.pdbx_seq_one_letter_code
_entity_poly.pdbx_strand_id
1 'polypeptide(L)'
;MKTLKKITGLLVLMLASAGTFAAETPQADSAKQPGMNMHQGMANRMAGMSEEQKDQHMRAMQEHMLTMHELSDKIIAEQDPAKKQALKDQQLELMKAHKAQMMGHMQKMMHQ
;
A
#
# COMPACT_ATOMS: atom_id res chain seq x y z
N MET A 1 26.58 15.71 50.86
CA MET A 1 25.65 16.57 50.10
C MET A 1 26.44 17.79 49.64
N LYS A 2 26.65 17.95 48.33
CA LYS A 2 27.40 19.07 47.76
C LYS A 2 26.51 19.79 46.73
N THR A 3 26.12 21.00 47.11
CA THR A 3 25.64 22.14 46.32
C THR A 3 26.67 22.50 45.21
N LEU A 4 26.43 23.22 44.12
CA LEU A 4 25.29 23.90 43.49
C LEU A 4 25.77 24.28 42.06
N LYS A 5 24.82 24.27 41.12
CA LYS A 5 24.81 24.65 39.69
C LYS A 5 25.80 25.75 39.24
N LYS A 6 26.28 25.66 37.99
CA LYS A 6 26.45 26.80 37.06
C LYS A 6 26.37 26.33 35.60
N ILE A 7 25.44 26.95 34.89
CA ILE A 7 25.18 26.88 33.44
C ILE A 7 26.28 27.67 32.73
N THR A 8 26.85 27.11 31.67
CA THR A 8 27.70 27.87 30.73
C THR A 8 27.45 27.29 29.35
N GLY A 9 26.75 28.05 28.52
CA GLY A 9 26.52 27.70 27.13
C GLY A 9 27.71 28.04 26.25
N LEU A 10 27.68 27.59 25.01
CA LEU A 10 27.83 28.48 23.86
C LEU A 10 27.43 27.74 22.57
N LEU A 11 26.54 28.41 21.86
CA LEU A 11 26.24 28.33 20.45
C LEU A 11 27.48 28.14 19.56
N VAL A 12 27.46 27.17 18.62
CA VAL A 12 28.20 27.27 17.36
C VAL A 12 27.32 26.81 16.20
N LEU A 13 27.08 27.77 15.32
CA LEU A 13 26.38 27.71 14.04
C LEU A 13 27.45 27.56 12.94
N MET A 14 27.34 26.59 12.03
CA MET A 14 28.06 26.55 10.74
C MET A 14 27.15 25.85 9.73
N LEU A 15 26.37 26.59 8.93
CA LEU A 15 26.67 27.15 7.59
C LEU A 15 26.95 26.11 6.48
N ALA A 16 25.90 25.93 5.67
CA ALA A 16 25.81 25.64 4.24
C ALA A 16 27.06 25.16 3.47
N SER A 17 26.90 24.02 2.79
CA SER A 17 27.63 23.73 1.55
C SER A 17 26.61 23.62 0.42
N ALA A 18 26.49 24.69 -0.36
CA ALA A 18 25.81 24.69 -1.64
C ALA A 18 26.60 23.80 -2.62
N GLY A 19 26.02 22.67 -3.01
CA GLY A 19 26.49 21.88 -4.14
C GLY A 19 25.68 22.23 -5.38
N THR A 20 26.08 23.28 -6.09
CA THR A 20 25.58 23.56 -7.44
C THR A 20 26.57 22.97 -8.43
N PHE A 21 26.25 21.82 -9.02
CA PHE A 21 26.81 21.39 -10.29
C PHE A 21 25.67 21.35 -11.31
N ALA A 22 25.76 22.24 -12.28
CA ALA A 22 25.01 22.18 -13.53
C ALA A 22 25.84 21.39 -14.55
N ALA A 23 25.23 20.40 -15.21
CA ALA A 23 25.48 20.06 -16.61
C ALA A 23 24.45 19.03 -17.10
N GLU A 24 23.94 19.30 -18.30
CA GLU A 24 22.80 18.74 -19.02
C GLU A 24 22.73 17.21 -19.18
N THR A 25 21.50 16.71 -19.28
CA THR A 25 21.02 15.93 -20.45
C THR A 25 19.49 16.00 -20.51
N PRO A 26 18.89 16.53 -21.59
CA PRO A 26 17.48 16.30 -21.86
C PRO A 26 17.32 14.89 -22.43
N GLN A 27 16.13 14.32 -22.26
CA GLN A 27 15.64 13.09 -22.91
C GLN A 27 15.89 11.78 -22.15
N ALA A 28 14.91 11.40 -21.35
CA ALA A 28 14.31 10.08 -21.49
C ALA A 28 12.82 10.24 -21.24
N ASP A 29 12.06 9.85 -22.26
CA ASP A 29 10.60 9.75 -22.26
C ASP A 29 10.06 9.40 -20.88
N SER A 30 9.10 10.21 -20.43
CA SER A 30 8.14 9.83 -19.40
C SER A 30 7.52 8.49 -19.83
N ALA A 31 8.14 7.41 -19.37
CA ALA A 31 7.59 6.08 -19.42
C ALA A 31 6.21 6.21 -18.81
N LYS A 32 5.19 6.08 -19.68
CA LYS A 32 3.78 6.04 -19.32
C LYS A 32 3.66 5.24 -18.04
N GLN A 33 3.39 5.92 -16.93
CA GLN A 33 3.10 5.24 -15.67
C GLN A 33 1.92 4.29 -15.96
N PRO A 34 2.06 2.96 -15.81
CA PRO A 34 0.95 2.04 -16.03
C PRO A 34 -0.04 2.06 -14.84
N GLY A 35 -0.14 3.20 -14.13
CA GLY A 35 -0.88 3.35 -12.89
C GLY A 35 -2.27 3.97 -13.04
N MET A 36 -2.53 4.70 -14.12
CA MET A 36 -3.79 5.47 -14.27
C MET A 36 -4.93 4.74 -14.97
N ASN A 37 -4.69 3.60 -15.64
CA ASN A 37 -5.74 2.87 -16.38
C ASN A 37 -6.46 1.77 -15.58
N MET A 38 -6.01 1.43 -14.36
CA MET A 38 -6.68 0.41 -13.54
C MET A 38 -8.07 0.86 -13.09
N HIS A 39 -8.24 2.12 -12.71
CA HIS A 39 -9.54 2.65 -12.27
C HIS A 39 -10.58 2.68 -13.41
N GLN A 40 -10.16 3.05 -14.61
CA GLN A 40 -11.04 3.09 -15.78
C GLN A 40 -11.44 1.68 -16.25
N GLY A 41 -10.53 0.71 -16.12
CA GLY A 41 -10.80 -0.69 -16.43
C GLY A 41 -11.76 -1.37 -15.44
N MET A 42 -11.78 -0.96 -14.17
CA MET A 42 -12.71 -1.49 -13.16
C MET A 42 -14.12 -0.88 -13.32
N ALA A 43 -14.19 0.44 -13.54
CA ALA A 43 -15.46 1.16 -13.72
C ALA A 43 -16.25 0.70 -14.95
N ASN A 44 -15.57 0.51 -16.10
CA ASN A 44 -16.23 -0.03 -17.30
C ASN A 44 -16.69 -1.48 -17.15
N ARG A 45 -16.08 -2.27 -16.25
CA ARG A 45 -16.47 -3.69 -16.04
C ARG A 45 -17.63 -3.84 -15.07
N MET A 46 -17.71 -2.98 -14.06
CA MET A 46 -18.91 -2.88 -13.21
C MET A 46 -20.16 -2.55 -14.02
N ALA A 47 -20.03 -1.82 -15.14
CA ALA A 47 -21.16 -1.48 -16.00
C ALA A 47 -21.83 -2.70 -16.68
N GLY A 48 -21.12 -3.83 -16.81
CA GLY A 48 -21.63 -5.04 -17.46
C GLY A 48 -22.29 -6.07 -16.53
N MET A 49 -22.30 -5.83 -15.22
CA MET A 49 -22.85 -6.75 -14.22
C MET A 49 -24.33 -6.46 -13.91
N SER A 50 -25.10 -7.49 -13.56
CA SER A 50 -26.44 -7.29 -12.98
C SER A 50 -26.34 -6.65 -11.59
N GLU A 51 -27.42 -6.00 -11.13
CA GLU A 51 -27.45 -5.38 -9.79
C GLU A 51 -27.22 -6.41 -8.67
N GLU A 52 -27.74 -7.62 -8.81
CA GLU A 52 -27.51 -8.70 -7.85
C GLU A 52 -26.04 -9.12 -7.79
N GLN A 53 -25.36 -9.19 -8.94
CA GLN A 53 -23.94 -9.49 -9.01
C GLN A 53 -23.08 -8.38 -8.40
N LYS A 54 -23.49 -7.12 -8.59
CA LYS A 54 -22.84 -5.96 -7.95
C LYS A 54 -22.98 -6.02 -6.43
N ASP A 55 -24.18 -6.29 -5.91
CA ASP A 55 -24.40 -6.39 -4.45
C ASP A 55 -23.56 -7.52 -3.84
N GLN A 56 -23.55 -8.70 -4.48
CA GLN A 56 -22.70 -9.83 -4.04
C GLN A 56 -21.21 -9.47 -4.05
N HIS A 57 -20.74 -8.79 -5.11
CA HIS A 57 -19.35 -8.34 -5.18
C HIS A 57 -19.02 -7.35 -4.06
N MET A 58 -19.91 -6.38 -3.80
CA MET A 58 -19.73 -5.39 -2.73
C MET A 58 -19.67 -6.04 -1.34
N ARG A 59 -20.54 -7.03 -1.07
CA ARG A 59 -20.50 -7.80 0.19
C ARG A 59 -19.20 -8.58 0.34
N ALA A 60 -18.76 -9.26 -0.72
CA ALA A 60 -17.50 -10.00 -0.70
C ALA A 60 -16.29 -9.07 -0.49
N MET A 61 -16.29 -7.88 -1.10
CA MET A 61 -15.26 -6.87 -0.89
C MET A 61 -15.26 -6.35 0.55
N GLN A 62 -16.43 -6.10 1.12
CA GLN A 62 -16.56 -5.68 2.50
C GLN A 62 -16.01 -6.73 3.47
N GLU A 63 -16.38 -7.99 3.30
CA GLU A 63 -15.88 -9.10 4.13
C GLU A 63 -14.36 -9.26 4.00
N HIS A 64 -13.82 -9.15 2.79
CA HIS A 64 -12.37 -9.18 2.56
C HIS A 64 -11.65 -8.04 3.29
N MET A 65 -12.19 -6.82 3.21
CA MET A 65 -11.65 -5.64 3.90
C MET A 65 -11.64 -5.82 5.42
N LEU A 66 -12.73 -6.32 5.99
CA LEU A 66 -12.82 -6.57 7.43
C LEU A 66 -11.81 -7.64 7.87
N THR A 67 -11.70 -8.74 7.14
CA THR A 67 -10.73 -9.80 7.42
C THR A 67 -9.28 -9.28 7.38
N MET A 68 -8.97 -8.44 6.38
CA MET A 68 -7.65 -7.83 6.25
C MET A 68 -7.35 -6.85 7.38
N HIS A 69 -8.36 -6.10 7.84
CA HIS A 69 -8.23 -5.20 8.98
C HIS A 69 -7.94 -5.97 10.27
N GLU A 70 -8.76 -6.99 10.58
CA GLU A 70 -8.54 -7.84 11.75
C GLU A 70 -7.15 -8.49 11.76
N LEU A 71 -6.66 -8.94 10.60
CA LEU A 71 -5.33 -9.51 10.48
C LEU A 71 -4.24 -8.46 10.66
N SER A 72 -4.45 -7.24 10.16
CA SER A 72 -3.53 -6.12 10.36
C SER A 72 -3.43 -5.74 11.84
N ASP A 73 -4.55 -5.70 12.55
CA ASP A 73 -4.57 -5.44 14.00
C ASP A 73 -3.77 -6.51 14.76
N LYS A 74 -3.96 -7.79 14.40
CA LYS A 74 -3.17 -8.91 14.98
C LYS A 74 -1.68 -8.74 14.71
N ILE A 75 -1.28 -8.37 13.49
CA ILE A 75 0.13 -8.13 13.14
C ILE A 75 0.73 -7.00 13.97
N ILE A 76 -0.01 -5.92 14.19
CA ILE A 76 0.45 -4.77 14.96
C ILE A 76 0.63 -5.15 16.43
N ALA A 77 -0.35 -5.86 17.00
CA ALA A 77 -0.35 -6.28 18.40
C ALA A 77 0.68 -7.39 18.72
N GLU A 78 1.08 -8.19 17.73
CA GLU A 78 1.99 -9.32 17.94
C GLU A 78 3.45 -8.87 18.17
N GLN A 79 4.03 -9.38 19.25
CA GLN A 79 5.39 -9.08 19.72
C GLN A 79 6.38 -10.19 19.34
N ASP A 80 5.92 -11.44 19.22
CA ASP A 80 6.74 -12.55 18.78
C ASP A 80 7.05 -12.41 17.27
N PRO A 81 8.33 -12.24 16.89
CA PRO A 81 8.69 -12.02 15.49
C PRO A 81 8.34 -13.19 14.58
N ALA A 82 8.39 -14.44 15.08
CA ALA A 82 8.04 -15.61 14.28
C ALA A 82 6.53 -15.66 14.01
N LYS A 83 5.70 -15.38 15.02
CA LYS A 83 4.24 -15.30 14.86
C LYS A 83 3.83 -14.11 14.01
N LYS A 84 4.49 -12.97 14.17
CA LYS A 84 4.27 -11.78 13.34
C LYS A 84 4.55 -12.07 11.87
N GLN A 85 5.59 -12.85 11.58
CA GLN A 85 5.87 -13.27 10.20
C GLN A 85 4.80 -14.21 9.66
N ALA A 86 4.38 -15.22 10.45
CA ALA A 86 3.31 -16.12 10.03
C ALA A 86 1.99 -15.37 9.72
N LEU A 87 1.64 -14.35 10.51
CA LEU A 87 0.47 -13.50 10.25
C LEU A 87 0.61 -12.68 8.95
N LYS A 88 1.80 -12.17 8.64
CA LYS A 88 2.09 -11.49 7.37
C LYS A 88 2.00 -12.45 6.19
N ASP A 89 2.46 -13.67 6.35
CA ASP A 89 2.37 -14.70 5.30
C ASP A 89 0.90 -15.05 5.04
N GLN A 90 0.09 -15.17 6.10
CA GLN A 90 -1.37 -15.33 5.97
C GLN A 90 -2.02 -14.14 5.24
N GLN A 91 -1.58 -12.91 5.53
CA GLN A 91 -2.07 -11.71 4.84
C GLN A 91 -1.76 -11.75 3.35
N LEU A 92 -0.54 -12.14 3.00
CA LEU A 92 -0.11 -12.27 1.61
C LEU A 92 -0.92 -13.34 0.86
N GLU A 93 -1.17 -14.49 1.47
CA GLU A 93 -1.98 -15.55 0.86
C GLU A 93 -3.44 -15.11 0.63
N LEU A 94 -4.04 -14.37 1.58
CA LEU A 94 -5.37 -13.78 1.39
C LEU A 94 -5.41 -12.81 0.20
N MET A 95 -4.38 -11.97 0.04
CA MET A 95 -4.29 -11.06 -1.10
C MET A 95 -4.14 -11.80 -2.43
N LYS A 96 -3.33 -12.86 -2.47
CA LYS A 96 -3.17 -13.71 -3.67
C LYS A 96 -4.47 -14.40 -4.04
N ALA A 97 -5.18 -14.97 -3.07
CA ALA A 97 -6.47 -15.63 -3.28
C ALA A 97 -7.51 -14.65 -3.84
N HIS A 98 -7.62 -13.46 -3.25
CA HIS A 98 -8.53 -12.43 -3.73
C HIS A 98 -8.20 -11.97 -5.16
N LYS A 99 -6.91 -11.77 -5.47
CA LYS A 99 -6.45 -11.45 -6.82
C LYS A 99 -6.75 -12.58 -7.82
N ALA A 100 -6.54 -13.83 -7.44
CA ALA A 100 -6.82 -14.99 -8.29
C ALA A 100 -8.32 -15.12 -8.60
N GLN A 101 -9.18 -14.89 -7.60
CA GLN A 101 -10.63 -14.85 -7.78
C GLN A 101 -11.03 -13.74 -8.76
N MET A 102 -10.47 -12.54 -8.60
CA MET A 102 -10.71 -11.42 -9.52
C MET A 102 -10.28 -11.76 -10.95
N MET A 103 -9.08 -12.32 -11.13
CA MET A 103 -8.57 -12.72 -12.46
C MET A 103 -9.43 -13.82 -13.10
N GLY A 104 -9.85 -14.82 -12.32
CA GLY A 104 -10.71 -15.89 -12.80
C GLY A 104 -12.09 -15.37 -13.24
N HIS A 105 -12.66 -14.43 -12.49
CA HIS A 105 -13.90 -13.78 -12.88
C HIS A 105 -13.72 -12.92 -14.13
N MET A 106 -12.62 -12.16 -14.23
CA MET A 106 -12.28 -11.39 -15.43
C MET A 106 -12.15 -12.26 -16.67
N GLN A 107 -11.50 -13.42 -16.55
CA GLN A 107 -11.31 -14.33 -17.68
C GLN A 107 -12.66 -14.86 -18.17
N LYS A 108 -13.57 -15.21 -17.26
CA LYS A 108 -14.92 -15.67 -17.63
C LYS A 108 -15.71 -14.61 -18.40
N MET A 109 -15.63 -13.34 -18.00
CA MET A 109 -16.33 -12.25 -18.69
C MET A 109 -15.72 -11.87 -20.05
N MET A 110 -14.45 -12.20 -20.30
CA MET A 110 -13.81 -11.93 -21.60
C MET A 110 -14.12 -13.00 -22.66
N HIS A 111 -14.50 -14.21 -22.22
CA HIS A 111 -14.82 -15.33 -23.10
C HIS A 111 -16.33 -15.58 -23.27
N GLN A 112 -17.17 -14.68 -22.77
CA GLN A 112 -18.61 -14.60 -23.07
C GLN A 112 -18.86 -13.46 -24.04
#